data_AF-A0A9D1UU95-F1
#
_entry.id   AF-A0A9D1UU95-F1
#
_cell.length_a   1.000
_cell.length_b   1.000
_cell.length_c   1.000
_cell.angle_alpha   90.00
_cell.angle_beta   90.00
_cell.angle_gamma   90.00
#
_symmetry.space_group_name_H-M   'P 1'
#
loop_
_entity.id
_entity.type
_entity.pdbx_description
1 polymer ?
#
loop_
_entity_poly.entity_id
_entity_poly.type
_entity_poly.pdbx_seq_one_letter_code
_entity_poly.pdbx_strand_id
1 'polypeptide(L)'
;ARVLAHDAARLCAVPAGHPMGYIDAFANFVRDTYAAIQGAAPEGLPRFADGARANQLIDAVLESARTRQWVDLDDVTQVAPIGP
;
A
#
# COMPACT_ATOMS: atom_id res chain seq x y z
N ALA A 1 20.29 14.36 17.16
CA ALA A 1 19.36 13.22 17.34
C ALA A 1 18.63 12.97 16.03
N ARG A 2 18.63 11.74 15.50
CA ARG A 2 17.83 11.39 14.33
C ARG A 2 16.38 11.24 14.81
N VAL A 3 15.51 12.19 14.44
CA VAL A 3 14.12 12.24 14.94
C VAL A 3 13.22 11.21 14.25
N LEU A 4 13.65 10.67 13.11
CA LEU A 4 12.90 9.69 12.31
C LEU A 4 13.53 8.30 12.32
N ALA A 5 12.67 7.29 12.25
CA ALA A 5 13.04 5.92 11.89
C ALA A 5 13.71 5.88 10.50
N HIS A 6 14.42 4.80 10.18
CA HIS A 6 15.29 4.77 8.99
C HIS A 6 14.47 4.84 7.68
N ASP A 7 13.40 4.06 7.65
CA ASP A 7 12.38 4.00 6.60
C ASP A 7 11.62 5.32 6.41
N ALA A 8 11.40 6.08 7.47
CA ALA A 8 10.80 7.41 7.39
C ALA A 8 11.81 8.46 6.90
N ALA A 9 13.05 8.42 7.41
CA ALA A 9 14.09 9.39 7.07
C ALA A 9 14.44 9.37 5.57
N ARG A 10 14.48 8.18 4.95
CA ARG A 10 14.78 8.03 3.51
C ARG A 10 13.72 8.66 2.59
N LEU A 11 12.50 8.88 3.08
CA LEU A 11 11.40 9.49 2.32
C LEU A 11 11.46 11.02 2.33
N CYS A 12 12.24 11.62 3.25
CA CYS A 12 12.47 13.05 3.31
C CYS A 12 13.62 13.45 2.37
N ALA A 13 13.28 13.81 1.13
CA ALA A 13 14.27 14.19 0.11
C ALA A 13 14.88 15.59 0.34
N VAL A 14 14.26 16.42 1.19
CA VAL A 14 14.66 17.80 1.48
C VAL A 14 14.72 18.07 2.98
N PRO A 15 15.50 19.07 3.44
CA PRO A 15 15.62 19.39 4.87
C PRO A 15 14.30 19.83 5.50
N ALA A 16 14.19 19.63 6.82
CA ALA A 16 13.05 20.10 7.60
C ALA A 16 12.74 21.58 7.33
N GLY A 17 11.44 21.90 7.24
CA GLY A 17 10.96 23.23 6.84
C GLY A 17 10.66 23.36 5.34
N HIS A 18 11.15 22.46 4.50
CA HIS A 18 10.74 22.39 3.09
C HIS A 18 9.46 21.57 2.96
N PRO A 19 8.39 22.10 2.36
CA PRO A 19 7.15 21.37 2.19
C PRO A 19 7.36 20.23 1.19
N MET A 20 6.84 19.05 1.55
CA MET A 20 6.61 17.94 0.64
C MET A 20 5.13 17.59 0.72
N GLY A 21 4.62 17.01 -0.36
CA GLY A 21 3.20 16.66 -0.46
C GLY A 21 2.96 15.38 -1.23
N TYR A 22 1.75 15.26 -1.76
CA TYR A 22 1.29 14.08 -2.47
C TYR A 22 2.20 13.68 -3.65
N ILE A 23 2.71 14.66 -4.40
CA ILE A 23 3.60 14.40 -5.54
C ILE A 23 4.93 13.79 -5.09
N ASP A 24 5.50 14.26 -3.97
CA ASP A 24 6.73 13.69 -3.41
C ASP A 24 6.50 12.27 -2.90
N ALA A 25 5.35 12.01 -2.26
CA ALA A 25 4.96 10.67 -1.86
C ALA A 25 4.87 9.72 -3.06
N PHE A 26 4.27 10.17 -4.17
CA PHE A 26 4.20 9.38 -5.39
C PHE A 26 5.57 9.17 -6.04
N ALA A 27 6.42 10.20 -6.08
CA ALA A 27 7.78 10.08 -6.58
C ALA A 27 8.61 9.07 -5.76
N ASN A 28 8.45 9.06 -4.44
CA ASN A 28 9.07 8.07 -3.55
C ASN A 28 8.55 6.65 -3.83
N PHE A 29 7.23 6.48 -4.00
CA PHE A 29 6.64 5.20 -4.37
C PHE A 29 7.19 4.66 -5.71
N VAL A 30 7.27 5.51 -6.73
CA VAL A 30 7.83 5.14 -8.04
C VAL A 30 9.30 4.74 -7.89
N ARG A 31 10.11 5.52 -7.16
CA ARG A 31 11.51 5.20 -6.88
C ARG A 31 11.68 3.82 -6.23
N ASP A 32 10.92 3.56 -5.17
CA ASP A 32 10.98 2.30 -4.44
C ASP A 32 10.50 1.12 -5.31
N THR A 33 9.48 1.35 -6.15
CA THR A 33 9.02 0.35 -7.12
C THR A 33 10.13 -0.05 -8.09
N TYR A 34 10.84 0.92 -8.67
CA TYR A 34 11.97 0.63 -9.54
C TYR A 34 13.13 -0.05 -8.80
N ALA A 35 13.41 0.34 -7.56
CA ALA A 35 14.41 -0.34 -6.74
C ALA A 35 14.03 -1.82 -6.51
N ALA A 36 12.75 -2.10 -6.24
CA ALA A 36 12.25 -3.46 -6.07
C ALA A 36 12.34 -4.29 -7.36
N ILE A 37 12.06 -3.69 -8.53
CA ILE A 37 12.26 -4.33 -9.83
C ILE A 37 13.74 -4.71 -10.03
N GLN A 38 14.67 -3.92 -9.52
CA GLN A 38 16.11 -4.21 -9.54
C GLN A 38 16.57 -5.16 -8.42
N GLY A 39 15.65 -5.75 -7.65
CA GLY A 39 15.95 -6.75 -6.62
C GLY A 39 16.13 -6.20 -5.20
N ALA A 40 15.93 -4.90 -4.97
CA ALA A 40 15.89 -4.37 -3.60
C ALA A 40 14.60 -4.81 -2.88
N ALA A 41 14.59 -4.71 -1.55
CA ALA A 41 13.38 -4.89 -0.74
C ALA A 41 13.12 -3.64 0.11
N PRO A 42 12.67 -2.52 -0.49
CA PRO A 42 12.38 -1.31 0.28
C PRO A 42 11.29 -1.57 1.32
N GLU A 43 11.57 -1.19 2.56
CA GLU A 43 10.61 -1.29 3.66
C GLU A 43 9.42 -0.34 3.41
N GLY A 44 8.21 -0.86 3.59
CA GLY A 44 6.97 -0.10 3.41
C GLY A 44 6.45 0.03 1.98
N LEU A 45 7.15 -0.51 0.96
CA LEU A 45 6.64 -0.55 -0.41
C LEU A 45 5.48 -1.56 -0.53
N PRO A 46 4.25 -1.14 -0.88
CA PRO A 46 3.15 -2.08 -1.10
C PRO A 46 3.43 -3.02 -2.27
N ARG A 47 3.12 -4.30 -2.09
CA ARG A 47 3.28 -5.37 -3.08
C ARG A 47 1.92 -5.88 -3.56
N PHE A 48 1.94 -6.82 -4.51
CA PHE A 48 0.70 -7.44 -5.00
C PHE A 48 -0.11 -8.14 -3.89
N ALA A 49 0.54 -8.71 -2.88
CA ALA A 49 -0.15 -9.30 -1.74
C ALA A 49 -0.98 -8.25 -0.96
N ASP A 50 -0.45 -7.03 -0.81
CA ASP A 50 -1.18 -5.93 -0.17
C ASP A 50 -2.38 -5.49 -1.00
N GLY A 51 -2.23 -5.45 -2.33
CA GLY A 51 -3.34 -5.19 -3.26
C GLY A 51 -4.42 -6.26 -3.21
N ALA A 52 -4.02 -7.55 -3.19
CA ALA A 52 -4.96 -8.66 -3.07
C ALA A 52 -5.76 -8.58 -1.75
N ARG A 53 -5.08 -8.28 -0.64
CA ARG A 53 -5.73 -8.06 0.67
C ARG A 53 -6.67 -6.85 0.65
N ALA A 54 -6.31 -5.76 -0.02
CA ALA A 54 -7.18 -4.60 -0.16
C ALA A 54 -8.46 -4.94 -0.93
N ASN A 55 -8.37 -5.74 -2.00
CA ASN A 55 -9.54 -6.20 -2.76
C ASN A 55 -10.46 -7.08 -1.90
N GLN A 56 -9.91 -8.03 -1.14
CA GLN A 56 -10.71 -8.86 -0.21
C GLN A 56 -11.49 -8.00 0.80
N LEU A 57 -10.87 -6.94 1.31
CA LEU A 57 -11.54 -6.02 2.22
C LEU A 57 -12.67 -5.24 1.53
N ILE A 58 -12.46 -4.81 0.28
CA ILE A 58 -13.49 -4.13 -0.51
C ILE A 58 -14.69 -5.06 -0.71
N ASP A 59 -14.45 -6.31 -1.08
CA ASP A 59 -15.51 -7.31 -1.27
C ASP A 59 -16.30 -7.56 0.03
N ALA A 60 -15.60 -7.68 1.17
CA ALA A 60 -16.23 -7.80 2.48
C ALA A 60 -17.14 -6.61 2.82
N VAL A 61 -16.68 -5.38 2.52
CA VAL A 61 -17.44 -4.15 2.74
C VAL A 61 -18.70 -4.12 1.87
N LEU A 62 -18.58 -4.51 0.60
CA LEU A 62 -19.72 -4.60 -0.32
C LEU A 62 -20.76 -5.62 0.17
N GLU A 63 -20.30 -6.79 0.63
CA GLU A 63 -21.19 -7.83 1.16
C GLU A 63 -21.85 -7.41 2.48
N SER A 64 -21.10 -6.75 3.36
CA SER A 64 -21.61 -6.18 4.60
C SER A 64 -22.70 -5.14 4.32
N ALA A 65 -22.48 -4.25 3.33
CA ALA A 65 -23.48 -3.25 2.94
C ALA A 65 -24.77 -3.90 2.41
N ARG A 66 -24.66 -5.02 1.67
CA ARG A 66 -25.79 -5.76 1.11
C ARG A 66 -26.60 -6.49 2.20
N THR A 67 -25.92 -7.13 3.14
CA THR A 67 -26.54 -8.00 4.17
C THR A 67 -26.87 -7.25 5.46
N ARG A 68 -26.25 -6.09 5.69
CA ARG A 68 -26.25 -5.35 6.96
C ARG A 68 -25.71 -6.18 8.13
N GLN A 69 -24.72 -7.01 7.86
CA GLN A 69 -24.08 -7.88 8.84
C GLN A 69 -22.57 -7.68 8.83
N TRP A 70 -21.92 -8.12 9.91
CA TRP A 70 -20.47 -8.31 9.92
C TRP A 70 -20.12 -9.46 9.00
N VAL A 71 -19.03 -9.31 8.24
CA VAL A 71 -18.50 -10.30 7.31
C VAL A 71 -17.07 -10.60 7.74
N ASP A 72 -16.76 -11.87 8.00
CA ASP A 72 -15.39 -12.30 8.23
C ASP A 72 -14.64 -12.30 6.90
N LEU A 73 -13.37 -11.90 6.90
CA LEU A 73 -12.56 -11.89 5.68
C LEU A 73 -12.27 -13.31 5.18
N ASP A 74 -12.27 -14.30 6.08
CA ASP A 74 -12.11 -15.71 5.71
C ASP A 74 -13.33 -16.26 4.94
N ASP A 75 -14.49 -15.61 5.06
CA ASP A 75 -15.73 -15.97 4.34
C ASP A 75 -15.81 -15.35 2.94
N VAL A 76 -14.95 -14.37 2.63
CA VAL A 76 -14.96 -13.66 1.35
C VAL A 76 -14.16 -14.44 0.32
N THR A 77 -14.88 -15.07 -0.61
CA THR A 77 -14.26 -15.83 -1.71
C THR A 77 -13.49 -14.90 -2.64
N GLN A 78 -12.29 -15.31 -3.08
CA GLN A 78 -11.49 -14.53 -4.03
C GLN A 78 -12.29 -14.15 -5.29
N VAL A 79 -12.11 -12.90 -5.74
CA VAL A 79 -12.50 -12.43 -7.08
C VAL A 79 -12.03 -13.47 -8.11
N ALA A 80 -12.98 -13.96 -8.92
CA ALA A 80 -12.67 -14.85 -10.04
C ALA A 80 -11.58 -14.21 -10.91
N PRO A 81 -10.60 -14.99 -11.42
CA PRO A 81 -9.56 -14.43 -12.26
C PRO A 81 -10.18 -13.63 -13.39
N ILE A 82 -9.70 -12.41 -13.58
CA ILE A 82 -9.95 -11.65 -14.81
C ILE A 82 -9.59 -12.58 -15.97
N GLY A 83 -10.60 -12.95 -16.76
CA GLY A 83 -10.44 -13.81 -17.93
C GLY A 83 -9.41 -13.25 -18.91
N PRO A 84 -9.05 -14.02 -19.95
CA PRO A 84 -8.02 -13.62 -20.90
C PRO A 84 -8.28 -12.23 -21.52
#